data_AF-A0A7X9KLX6-F1
#
_entry.id   AF-A0A7X9KLX6-F1
#
_cell.length_a   1.000
_cell.length_b   1.000
_cell.length_c   1.000
_cell.angle_alpha   90.00
_cell.angle_beta   90.00
_cell.angle_gamma   90.00
#
_symmetry.space_group_name_H-M   'P 1'
#
loop_
_entity.id
_entity.type
_entity.pdbx_description
1 polymer ?
#
loop_
_entity_poly.entity_id
_entity_poly.type
_entity_poly.pdbx_seq_one_letter_code
_entity_poly.pdbx_strand_id
1 'polypeptide(L)'
;GLLHHHRGRDLAVLARTNEQLTLLQQVLASFGIDTERSTGRSPLEVALRAAYRCASREQLAIWVDTSFTQGDVLTRRVAEEADRFLSSGHPGQFRAWVELRDPFDDLEPADQRDAVALLTFHAAKGREWWGVVITGAEEGLIPHGSAGSQAQLAEEARLFYVAITRAAQHLLVTHCAQRQRKPAAPSRWLQAVTDSTALDVPAPPPTRSRLPTDPLLPLREWRAAIARVSGQPELAVCSDRVLRSLAETPPADAAELARRLGITETAAARLRPLPT
;
A
#
# COMPACT_ATOMS: atom_id res chain seq x y z
N GLY A 1 -25.60 -2.61 2.57
CA GLY A 1 -25.18 -1.93 1.34
C GLY A 1 -24.39 -0.68 1.66
N LEU A 2 -23.14 -0.81 2.10
CA LEU A 2 -22.20 0.31 2.38
C LEU A 2 -20.77 -0.08 1.98
N LEU A 3 -20.62 -0.74 0.81
CA LEU A 3 -19.33 -0.81 0.13
C LEU A 3 -19.38 0.22 -0.98
N HIS A 4 -19.29 1.50 -0.60
CA HIS A 4 -18.81 2.47 -1.58
C HIS A 4 -17.42 2.00 -2.01
N HIS A 5 -17.24 1.82 -3.32
CA HIS A 5 -15.99 1.41 -3.94
C HIS A 5 -14.94 2.49 -3.75
N HIS A 6 -14.33 2.53 -2.56
CA HIS A 6 -13.14 3.34 -2.34
C HIS A 6 -12.00 2.73 -3.13
N ARG A 7 -11.41 3.58 -3.97
CA ARG A 7 -10.28 3.26 -4.82
C ARG A 7 -9.01 3.33 -3.97
N GLY A 8 -7.97 2.58 -4.32
CA GLY A 8 -6.63 2.66 -3.71
C GLY A 8 -6.14 4.11 -3.53
N ARG A 9 -6.47 5.00 -4.48
CA ARG A 9 -6.15 6.45 -4.39
C ARG A 9 -6.80 7.19 -3.21
N ASP A 10 -7.88 6.65 -2.65
CA ASP A 10 -8.57 7.21 -1.49
C ASP A 10 -7.91 6.80 -0.16
N LEU A 11 -6.86 5.97 -0.22
CA LEU A 11 -6.16 5.40 0.92
C LEU A 11 -4.70 5.85 0.95
N ALA A 12 -4.18 6.07 2.15
CA ALA A 12 -2.76 6.33 2.38
C ALA A 12 -2.18 5.47 3.50
N VAL A 13 -0.93 5.05 3.32
CA VAL A 13 -0.07 4.45 4.33
C VAL A 13 1.03 5.45 4.68
N LEU A 14 1.00 5.93 5.92
CA LEU A 14 1.94 6.88 6.46
C LEU A 14 2.98 6.18 7.34
N ALA A 15 4.25 6.49 7.11
CA ALA A 15 5.36 5.99 7.90
C ALA A 15 6.25 7.13 8.42
N ARG A 16 7.06 6.86 9.43
CA ARG A 16 8.00 7.85 9.95
C ARG A 16 9.20 8.04 9.03
N THR A 17 9.72 6.97 8.43
CA THR A 17 10.97 6.96 7.66
C THR A 17 10.79 6.43 6.23
N ASN A 18 11.69 6.82 5.33
CA ASN A 18 11.72 6.33 3.95
C ASN A 18 12.08 4.83 3.85
N GLU A 19 12.85 4.31 4.81
CA GLU A 19 13.18 2.88 4.89
C GLU A 19 11.92 2.03 5.10
N GLN A 20 11.02 2.46 6.01
CA GLN A 20 9.74 1.79 6.22
C GLN A 20 8.91 1.75 4.93
N LEU A 21 8.84 2.85 4.19
CA LEU A 21 8.12 2.90 2.91
C LEU A 21 8.71 1.90 1.90
N THR A 22 10.03 1.74 1.87
CA THR A 22 10.76 0.75 1.03
C THR A 22 10.25 -0.66 1.23
N LEU A 23 10.19 -1.08 2.49
CA LEU A 23 9.69 -2.40 2.86
C LEU A 23 8.18 -2.54 2.62
N LEU A 24 7.40 -1.53 2.99
CA LEU A 24 5.94 -1.56 2.82
C LEU A 24 5.53 -1.69 1.35
N GLN A 25 6.19 -0.98 0.44
CA GLN A 25 5.91 -1.11 -0.99
C GLN A 25 6.21 -2.51 -1.51
N GLN A 26 7.33 -3.11 -1.11
CA GLN A 26 7.69 -4.47 -1.53
C GLN A 26 6.64 -5.48 -1.08
N VAL A 27 6.17 -5.36 0.17
CA VAL A 27 5.13 -6.23 0.73
C VAL A 27 3.79 -6.00 0.05
N LEU A 28 3.36 -4.74 -0.13
CA LEU A 28 2.09 -4.43 -0.78
C LEU A 28 2.08 -4.91 -2.24
N ALA A 29 3.20 -4.73 -2.95
CA ALA A 29 3.37 -5.26 -4.30
C ALA A 29 3.28 -6.80 -4.34
N SER A 30 3.79 -7.52 -3.33
CA SER A 30 3.65 -8.99 -3.29
C SER A 30 2.20 -9.46 -3.04
N PHE A 31 1.32 -8.56 -2.57
CA PHE A 31 -0.12 -8.78 -2.49
C PHE A 31 -0.89 -8.22 -3.70
N GLY A 32 -0.19 -7.70 -4.73
CA GLY A 32 -0.83 -7.11 -5.91
C GLY A 32 -1.49 -5.75 -5.64
N ILE A 33 -1.09 -5.05 -4.57
CA ILE A 33 -1.59 -3.72 -4.25
C ILE A 33 -0.65 -2.68 -4.89
N ASP A 34 -1.18 -1.93 -5.84
CA ASP A 34 -0.46 -0.82 -6.44
C ASP A 34 -0.23 0.30 -5.42
N THR A 35 0.97 0.88 -5.45
CA THR A 35 1.40 1.90 -4.50
C THR A 35 2.10 3.04 -5.19
N GLU A 36 1.84 4.25 -4.73
CA GLU A 36 2.49 5.47 -5.22
C GLU A 36 3.27 6.15 -4.10
N ARG A 37 4.57 6.41 -4.33
CA ARG A 37 5.42 7.16 -3.39
C ARG A 37 5.54 8.64 -3.70
N SER A 38 5.09 9.04 -4.89
CA SER A 38 5.08 10.44 -5.25
C SER A 38 4.27 11.18 -4.20
N THR A 39 4.79 12.33 -3.78
CA THR A 39 4.10 13.28 -2.91
C THR A 39 2.98 13.95 -3.70
N GLY A 40 2.08 13.13 -4.27
CA GLY A 40 1.05 13.33 -5.29
C GLY A 40 1.17 14.58 -6.13
N ARG A 41 1.99 14.49 -7.17
CA ARG A 41 1.84 15.30 -8.38
C ARG A 41 2.19 14.41 -9.56
N SER A 42 1.33 14.33 -10.56
CA SER A 42 1.73 13.73 -11.83
C SER A 42 3.00 14.40 -12.33
N PRO A 43 3.83 13.68 -13.08
CA PRO A 43 4.87 14.30 -13.88
C PRO A 43 4.33 15.46 -14.75
N LEU A 44 3.08 15.39 -15.20
CA LEU A 44 2.36 16.49 -15.86
C LEU A 44 2.17 17.70 -14.94
N GLU A 45 1.66 17.52 -13.71
CA GLU A 45 1.54 18.62 -12.74
C GLU A 45 2.90 19.26 -12.40
N VAL A 46 3.98 18.47 -12.34
CA VAL A 46 5.34 18.98 -12.12
C VAL A 46 5.77 19.88 -13.28
N ALA A 47 5.56 19.43 -14.53
CA ALA A 47 5.87 20.21 -15.73
C ALA A 47 5.02 21.50 -15.81
N LEU A 48 3.70 21.41 -15.59
CA LEU A 48 2.80 22.56 -15.57
C LEU A 48 3.23 23.59 -14.53
N ARG A 49 3.63 23.16 -13.33
CA ARG A 49 4.12 24.08 -12.30
C ARG A 49 5.40 24.80 -12.71
N ALA A 50 6.31 24.13 -13.43
CA ALA A 50 7.52 24.76 -13.92
C ALA A 50 7.17 25.90 -14.89
N ALA A 51 6.23 25.67 -15.82
CA ALA A 51 5.71 26.69 -16.70
C ALA A 51 4.97 27.82 -15.95
N TYR A 52 4.15 27.48 -14.95
CA TYR A 52 3.38 28.46 -14.16
C TYR A 52 4.22 29.34 -13.24
N ARG A 53 5.49 28.98 -12.99
CA ARG A 53 6.43 29.84 -12.26
C ARG A 53 6.96 30.99 -13.12
N CYS A 54 6.82 30.92 -14.44
CA CYS A 54 7.19 32.01 -15.33
C CYS A 54 6.20 33.16 -15.13
N ALA A 55 6.69 34.28 -14.59
CA ALA A 55 5.89 35.46 -14.27
C ALA A 55 5.64 36.36 -15.49
N SER A 56 6.36 36.15 -16.60
CA SER A 56 6.22 36.93 -17.84
C SER A 56 6.27 36.04 -19.09
N ARG A 57 5.83 36.58 -20.24
CA ARG A 57 5.88 35.89 -21.54
C ARG A 57 7.31 35.58 -21.95
N GLU A 58 8.24 36.48 -21.67
CA GLU A 58 9.67 36.32 -21.94
C GLU A 58 10.26 35.16 -21.12
N GLN A 59 9.93 35.07 -19.82
CA GLN A 59 10.35 33.96 -18.98
C GLN A 59 9.78 32.62 -19.44
N LEU A 60 8.52 32.63 -19.92
CA LEU A 60 7.89 31.44 -20.47
C LEU A 60 8.58 31.00 -21.77
N ALA A 61 8.94 31.93 -22.66
CA ALA A 61 9.66 31.64 -23.89
C ALA A 61 11.03 30.98 -23.62
N ILE A 62 11.80 31.53 -22.66
CA ILE A 62 13.09 30.94 -22.26
C ILE A 62 12.91 29.52 -21.70
N TRP A 63 11.85 29.32 -20.89
CA TRP A 63 11.53 28.00 -20.34
C TRP A 63 11.16 27.00 -21.44
N VAL A 64 10.39 27.43 -22.46
CA VAL A 64 10.01 26.62 -23.62
C VAL A 64 11.26 26.13 -24.38
N ASP A 65 12.17 27.04 -24.73
CA ASP A 65 13.41 26.69 -25.46
C ASP A 65 14.26 25.68 -24.70
N THR A 66 14.40 25.91 -23.38
CA THR A 66 15.14 25.00 -22.50
C THR A 66 14.46 23.63 -22.42
N SER A 67 13.14 23.62 -22.33
CA SER A 67 12.32 22.40 -22.19
C SER A 67 12.32 21.53 -23.44
N PHE A 68 12.38 22.12 -24.64
CA PHE A 68 12.55 21.33 -25.87
C PHE A 68 13.87 20.55 -25.88
N THR A 69 14.94 21.19 -25.42
CA THR A 69 16.28 20.59 -25.46
C THR A 69 16.49 19.59 -24.32
N GLN A 70 16.07 19.94 -23.10
CA GLN A 70 16.43 19.22 -21.88
C GLN A 70 15.26 18.55 -21.15
N GLY A 71 14.02 18.81 -21.55
CA GLY A 71 12.82 18.27 -20.91
C GLY A 71 12.58 16.79 -21.19
N ASP A 72 11.88 16.13 -20.27
CA ASP A 72 11.30 14.81 -20.51
C ASP A 72 10.06 14.90 -21.44
N VAL A 73 9.45 13.76 -21.76
CA VAL A 73 8.33 13.69 -22.72
C VAL A 73 7.18 14.62 -22.33
N LEU A 74 6.79 14.64 -21.06
CA LEU A 74 5.67 15.45 -20.57
C LEU A 74 6.04 16.93 -20.46
N THR A 75 7.28 17.25 -20.07
CA THR A 75 7.78 18.63 -20.05
C THR A 75 7.81 19.23 -21.46
N ARG A 76 8.25 18.46 -22.46
CA ARG A 76 8.18 18.88 -23.86
C ARG A 76 6.75 19.10 -24.32
N ARG A 77 5.83 18.20 -23.96
CA ARG A 77 4.41 18.35 -24.29
C ARG A 77 3.79 19.63 -23.71
N VAL A 78 4.12 19.99 -22.47
CA VAL A 78 3.72 21.28 -21.88
C VAL A 78 4.37 22.46 -22.61
N ALA A 79 5.64 22.34 -23.01
CA ALA A 79 6.34 23.37 -23.78
C ALA A 79 5.70 23.62 -25.16
N GLU A 80 5.22 22.58 -25.86
CA GLU A 80 4.49 22.74 -27.13
C GLU A 80 3.21 23.57 -26.98
N GLU A 81 2.47 23.36 -25.90
CA GLU A 81 1.25 24.13 -25.63
C GLU A 81 1.58 25.57 -25.19
N ALA A 82 2.65 25.76 -24.41
CA ALA A 82 3.14 27.08 -24.04
C ALA A 82 3.62 27.88 -25.26
N ASP A 83 4.31 27.24 -26.21
CA ASP A 83 4.72 27.84 -27.48
C ASP A 83 3.52 28.26 -28.33
N ARG A 84 2.48 27.40 -28.41
CA ARG A 84 1.21 27.75 -29.06
C ARG A 84 0.54 28.95 -28.41
N PHE A 85 0.51 29.03 -27.08
CA PHE A 85 -0.02 30.18 -26.36
C PHE A 85 0.77 31.47 -26.65
N LEU A 86 2.11 31.39 -26.69
CA LEU A 86 2.97 32.53 -26.98
C LEU A 86 2.71 33.06 -28.40
N SER A 87 2.59 32.14 -29.36
CA SER A 87 2.38 32.43 -30.79
C SER A 87 0.95 32.88 -31.13
N SER A 88 -0.06 32.50 -30.34
CA SER A 88 -1.46 32.81 -30.64
C SER A 88 -1.86 34.25 -30.34
N GLY A 89 -0.99 35.05 -29.70
CA GLY A 89 -1.32 36.41 -29.25
C GLY A 89 -2.41 36.49 -28.18
N HIS A 90 -2.74 35.37 -27.52
CA HIS A 90 -3.81 35.35 -26.52
C HIS A 90 -3.45 36.25 -25.33
N PRO A 91 -4.37 37.12 -24.86
CA PRO A 91 -4.11 37.98 -23.72
C PRO A 91 -4.01 37.17 -22.41
N GLY A 92 -3.34 37.70 -21.40
CA GLY A 92 -3.26 37.08 -20.08
C GLY A 92 -2.10 36.09 -19.90
N GLN A 93 -2.26 35.16 -18.96
CA GLN A 93 -1.23 34.19 -18.55
C GLN A 93 -1.49 32.80 -19.12
N PHE A 94 -0.43 32.02 -19.31
CA PHE A 94 -0.50 30.66 -19.82
C PHE A 94 -1.44 29.76 -18.99
N ARG A 95 -1.44 29.91 -17.66
CA ARG A 95 -2.34 29.15 -16.79
C ARG A 95 -3.82 29.33 -17.16
N ALA A 96 -4.26 30.56 -17.37
CA ALA A 96 -5.66 30.84 -17.74
C ALA A 96 -6.01 30.25 -19.11
N TRP A 97 -5.04 30.20 -20.02
CA TRP A 97 -5.21 29.59 -21.34
C TRP A 97 -5.36 28.06 -21.25
N VAL A 98 -4.59 27.40 -20.38
CA VAL A 98 -4.72 25.96 -20.10
C VAL A 98 -6.08 25.66 -19.48
N GLU A 99 -6.50 26.44 -18.48
CA GLU A 99 -7.80 26.27 -17.81
C GLU A 99 -8.99 26.44 -18.78
N LEU A 100 -8.87 27.31 -19.79
CA LEU A 100 -9.92 27.54 -20.78
C LEU A 100 -10.02 26.44 -21.85
N ARG A 101 -8.89 25.85 -22.25
CA ARG A 101 -8.81 24.97 -23.43
C ARG A 101 -8.63 23.50 -23.11
N ASP A 102 -8.26 23.19 -21.88
CA ASP A 102 -7.93 21.84 -21.39
C ASP A 102 -7.10 21.01 -22.40
N PRO A 103 -5.93 21.52 -22.85
CA PRO A 103 -5.15 20.94 -23.95
C PRO A 103 -4.46 19.61 -23.60
N PHE A 104 -4.70 19.08 -22.39
CA PHE A 104 -4.07 17.87 -21.86
C PHE A 104 -5.10 16.80 -21.47
N ASP A 105 -6.38 16.98 -21.82
CA ASP A 105 -7.46 15.98 -21.65
C ASP A 105 -7.08 14.60 -22.25
N ASP A 106 -6.39 14.61 -23.40
CA ASP A 106 -5.94 13.42 -24.10
C ASP A 106 -4.81 12.65 -23.41
N LEU A 107 -4.10 13.32 -22.49
CA LEU A 107 -3.09 12.68 -21.67
C LEU A 107 -3.82 11.98 -20.51
N GLU A 108 -4.11 10.69 -20.70
CA GLU A 108 -4.46 9.80 -19.59
C GLU A 108 -3.55 10.12 -18.40
N PRO A 109 -4.09 10.64 -17.28
CA PRO A 109 -3.25 11.05 -16.19
C PRO A 109 -2.45 9.84 -15.75
N ALA A 110 -1.12 9.97 -15.70
CA ALA A 110 -0.31 9.00 -14.96
C ALA A 110 -0.81 8.85 -13.50
N ASP A 111 -1.64 9.81 -13.03
CA ASP A 111 -2.36 9.89 -11.76
C ASP A 111 -3.67 9.06 -11.67
N GLN A 112 -4.06 8.31 -12.71
CA GLN A 112 -5.22 7.41 -12.66
C GLN A 112 -4.87 5.96 -12.31
N ARG A 113 -3.66 5.68 -11.78
CA ARG A 113 -3.45 4.38 -11.14
C ARG A 113 -4.26 4.32 -9.86
N ASP A 114 -5.08 3.28 -9.76
CA ASP A 114 -5.83 2.97 -8.56
C ASP A 114 -4.88 2.46 -7.46
N ALA A 115 -4.03 3.36 -6.94
CA ALA A 115 -2.87 3.02 -6.14
C ALA A 115 -2.92 3.69 -4.76
N VAL A 116 -2.46 2.96 -3.74
CA VAL A 116 -2.38 3.44 -2.35
C VAL A 116 -1.19 4.40 -2.20
N ALA A 117 -1.42 5.57 -1.60
CA ALA A 117 -0.36 6.53 -1.35
C ALA A 117 0.57 6.05 -0.22
N LEU A 118 1.88 5.97 -0.45
CA LEU A 118 2.91 5.60 0.54
C LEU A 118 3.81 6.79 0.82
N LEU A 119 3.60 7.45 1.97
CA LEU A 119 4.24 8.73 2.28
C LEU A 119 4.84 8.78 3.67
N THR A 120 5.86 9.63 3.84
CA THR A 120 6.32 9.99 5.19
C THR A 120 5.38 11.01 5.82
N PHE A 121 5.45 11.18 7.14
CA PHE A 121 4.63 12.19 7.84
C PHE A 121 4.82 13.61 7.27
N HIS A 122 6.04 13.97 6.90
CA HIS A 122 6.36 15.27 6.29
C HIS A 122 5.73 15.41 4.89
N ALA A 123 5.84 14.36 4.09
CA ALA A 123 5.31 14.30 2.74
C ALA A 123 3.77 14.36 2.68
N ALA A 124 3.11 13.91 3.74
CA ALA A 124 1.65 13.91 3.84
C ALA A 124 1.05 15.28 4.22
N LYS A 125 1.87 16.28 4.59
CA LYS A 125 1.39 17.59 5.01
C LYS A 125 0.56 18.26 3.89
N GLY A 126 -0.64 18.73 4.26
CA GLY A 126 -1.55 19.44 3.35
C GLY A 126 -2.34 18.54 2.40
N ARG A 127 -2.35 17.23 2.64
CA ARG A 127 -3.12 16.22 1.89
C ARG A 127 -4.03 15.47 2.84
N GLU A 128 -5.15 14.97 2.35
CA GLU A 128 -6.11 14.20 3.14
C GLU A 128 -6.63 13.04 2.31
N TRP A 129 -6.93 11.94 2.98
CA TRP A 129 -7.42 10.71 2.38
C TRP A 129 -8.62 10.22 3.15
N TRP A 130 -9.50 9.48 2.48
CA TRP A 130 -10.65 8.87 3.13
C TRP A 130 -10.21 7.92 4.25
N GLY A 131 -9.21 7.09 3.98
CA GLY A 131 -8.60 6.19 4.95
C GLY A 131 -7.09 6.38 5.08
N VAL A 132 -6.57 6.36 6.30
CA VAL A 132 -5.13 6.45 6.58
C VAL A 132 -4.69 5.33 7.52
N VAL A 133 -3.58 4.69 7.16
CA VAL A 133 -2.86 3.73 8.02
C VAL A 133 -1.55 4.36 8.49
N ILE A 134 -1.39 4.57 9.78
CA ILE A 134 -0.12 4.95 10.39
C ILE A 134 0.63 3.68 10.82
N THR A 135 1.88 3.56 10.39
CA THR A 135 2.72 2.38 10.66
C THR A 135 3.86 2.67 11.64
N GLY A 136 4.15 1.69 12.50
CA GLY A 136 5.29 1.75 13.41
C GLY A 136 5.14 2.77 14.52
N ALA A 137 3.95 2.87 15.14
CA ALA A 137 3.72 3.66 16.35
C ALA A 137 4.40 3.00 17.56
N GLU A 138 5.72 3.06 17.58
CA GLU A 138 6.62 2.38 18.53
C GLU A 138 7.62 3.39 19.12
N GLU A 139 8.06 3.18 20.35
CA GLU A 139 9.15 3.95 20.94
C GLU A 139 10.43 3.85 20.10
N GLY A 140 11.09 4.98 19.86
CA GLY A 140 12.26 5.10 19.01
C GLY A 140 11.94 5.34 17.52
N LEU A 141 10.71 5.08 17.08
CA LEU A 141 10.19 5.50 15.77
C LEU A 141 9.23 6.68 15.90
N ILE A 142 8.27 6.60 16.81
CA ILE A 142 7.26 7.62 17.08
C ILE A 142 7.12 7.73 18.61
N PRO A 143 7.75 8.71 19.28
CA PRO A 143 8.71 9.68 18.75
C PRO A 143 9.99 9.03 18.21
N HIS A 144 10.62 9.67 17.23
CA HIS A 144 11.92 9.22 16.73
C HIS A 144 12.98 9.30 17.83
N GLY A 145 13.82 8.27 17.96
CA GLY A 145 14.79 8.14 19.06
C GLY A 145 15.86 9.25 19.14
N SER A 146 15.99 10.07 18.09
CA SER A 146 16.85 11.26 18.10
C SER A 146 16.25 12.47 18.81
N ALA A 147 14.95 12.45 19.15
CA ALA A 147 14.29 13.53 19.85
C ALA A 147 14.57 13.44 21.36
N GLY A 148 15.68 14.03 21.79
CA GLY A 148 16.11 14.02 23.19
C GLY A 148 15.65 15.24 23.99
N SER A 149 15.42 16.38 23.33
CA SER A 149 14.97 17.61 24.00
C SER A 149 13.44 17.73 24.00
N GLN A 150 12.91 18.51 24.95
CA GLN A 150 11.46 18.79 25.02
C GLN A 150 10.92 19.44 23.74
N ALA A 151 11.71 20.33 23.12
CA ALA A 151 11.34 20.96 21.85
C ALA A 151 11.27 19.96 20.69
N GLN A 152 12.23 19.04 20.61
CA GLN A 152 12.23 17.98 19.59
C GLN A 152 11.07 17.01 19.80
N LEU A 153 10.76 16.65 21.06
CA LEU A 153 9.61 15.81 21.38
C LEU A 153 8.28 16.50 21.03
N ALA A 154 8.18 17.80 21.26
CA ALA A 154 7.00 18.58 20.87
C ALA A 154 6.83 18.61 19.34
N GLU A 155 7.91 18.73 18.58
CA GLU A 155 7.84 18.67 17.11
C GLU A 155 7.49 17.26 16.62
N GLU A 156 8.03 16.20 17.21
CA GLU A 156 7.61 14.83 16.88
C GLU A 156 6.12 14.60 17.21
N ALA A 157 5.62 15.17 18.31
CA ALA A 157 4.20 15.10 18.66
C ALA A 157 3.34 15.84 17.62
N ARG A 158 3.82 17.00 17.14
CA ARG A 158 3.18 17.74 16.04
C ARG A 158 3.15 16.92 14.76
N LEU A 159 4.23 16.23 14.41
CA LEU A 159 4.29 15.37 13.22
C LEU A 159 3.29 14.21 13.32
N PHE A 160 3.19 13.58 14.50
CA PHE A 160 2.22 12.52 14.73
C PHE A 160 0.78 13.03 14.66
N TYR A 161 0.49 14.18 15.27
CA TYR A 161 -0.80 14.87 15.15
C TYR A 161 -1.15 15.20 13.69
N VAL A 162 -0.19 15.73 12.92
CA VAL A 162 -0.37 15.99 11.49
C VAL A 162 -0.72 14.70 10.75
N ALA A 163 -0.02 13.60 11.01
CA ALA A 163 -0.30 12.30 10.39
C ALA A 163 -1.72 11.78 10.70
N ILE A 164 -2.15 11.88 11.97
CA ILE A 164 -3.49 11.50 12.43
C ILE A 164 -4.56 12.31 11.68
N THR A 165 -4.39 13.63 11.61
CA THR A 165 -5.37 14.54 10.96
C THR A 165 -5.39 14.44 9.43
N ARG A 166 -4.55 13.59 8.80
CA ARG A 166 -4.69 13.33 7.35
C ARG A 166 -5.85 12.39 7.04
N ALA A 167 -6.36 11.67 8.05
CA ALA A 167 -7.51 10.78 7.93
C ALA A 167 -8.81 11.58 7.94
N ALA A 168 -9.61 11.47 6.88
CA ALA A 168 -10.91 12.13 6.81
C ALA A 168 -12.01 11.30 7.48
N GLN A 169 -11.98 9.97 7.37
CA GLN A 169 -13.03 9.08 7.89
C GLN A 169 -12.47 7.93 8.72
N HIS A 170 -11.46 7.23 8.20
CA HIS A 170 -10.90 6.06 8.87
C HIS A 170 -9.41 6.23 9.18
N LEU A 171 -9.05 5.96 10.43
CA LEU A 171 -7.66 5.92 10.88
C LEU A 171 -7.35 4.55 11.47
N LEU A 172 -6.30 3.90 10.97
CA LEU A 172 -5.72 2.70 11.56
C LEU A 172 -4.31 3.00 12.01
N VAL A 173 -3.99 2.75 13.29
CA VAL A 173 -2.63 2.92 13.82
C VAL A 173 -2.08 1.57 14.24
N THR A 174 -0.88 1.23 13.77
CA THR A 174 -0.27 -0.09 13.98
C THR A 174 1.09 0.03 14.66
N HIS A 175 1.42 -0.98 15.48
CA HIS A 175 2.72 -1.16 16.11
C HIS A 175 3.07 -2.66 16.07
N CYS A 176 4.36 -2.99 16.14
CA CYS A 176 4.83 -4.38 16.18
C CYS A 176 5.29 -4.76 17.59
N ALA A 177 5.12 -6.02 17.99
CA ALA A 177 5.70 -6.54 19.23
C ALA A 177 7.23 -6.67 19.14
N GLN A 178 7.76 -6.86 17.93
CA GLN A 178 9.19 -6.99 17.67
C GLN A 178 9.58 -6.30 16.36
N ARG A 179 10.74 -5.64 16.35
CA ARG A 179 11.36 -5.03 15.16
C ARG A 179 12.83 -5.42 15.09
N GLN A 180 13.27 -5.93 13.93
CA GLN A 180 14.64 -6.43 13.74
C GLN A 180 15.07 -7.41 14.85
N ARG A 181 14.16 -8.32 15.25
CA ARG A 181 14.32 -9.30 16.35
C ARG A 181 14.52 -8.71 17.76
N LYS A 182 14.30 -7.41 17.94
CA LYS A 182 14.29 -6.76 19.26
C LYS A 182 12.84 -6.48 19.68
N PRO A 183 12.49 -6.62 20.96
CA PRO A 183 11.21 -6.15 21.48
C PRO A 183 11.01 -4.67 21.14
N ALA A 184 9.82 -4.32 20.65
CA ALA A 184 9.44 -2.94 20.38
C ALA A 184 8.29 -2.55 21.31
N ALA A 185 8.48 -1.46 22.06
CA ALA A 185 7.43 -0.92 22.91
C ALA A 185 6.47 -0.06 22.08
N PRO A 186 5.15 -0.09 22.35
CA PRO A 186 4.21 0.83 21.72
C PRO A 186 4.58 2.29 22.02
N SER A 187 4.30 3.20 21.09
CA SER A 187 4.51 4.64 21.29
C SER A 187 3.76 5.14 22.52
N ARG A 188 4.43 5.95 23.35
CA ARG A 188 3.81 6.64 24.50
C ARG A 188 2.59 7.48 24.16
N TRP A 189 2.40 7.87 22.88
CA TRP A 189 1.24 8.65 22.45
C TRP A 189 0.02 7.82 22.08
N LEU A 190 0.17 6.50 21.92
CA LEU A 190 -0.98 5.63 21.61
C LEU A 190 -2.02 5.61 22.72
N GLN A 191 -1.58 5.65 23.98
CA GLN A 191 -2.50 5.69 25.11
C GLN A 191 -3.35 6.96 25.08
N ALA A 192 -2.74 8.13 24.89
CA ALA A 192 -3.46 9.40 24.78
C ALA A 192 -4.47 9.41 23.61
N VAL A 193 -4.12 8.82 22.46
CA VAL A 193 -5.03 8.69 21.32
C VAL A 193 -6.19 7.74 21.63
N THR A 194 -5.92 6.62 22.30
CA THR A 194 -6.93 5.63 22.68
C THR A 194 -7.90 6.20 23.70
N ASP A 195 -7.39 6.87 24.73
CA ASP A 195 -8.21 7.51 25.76
C ASP A 195 -9.12 8.60 25.17
N SER A 196 -8.64 9.31 24.14
CA SER A 196 -9.42 10.34 23.44
C SER A 196 -10.50 9.78 22.50
N THR A 197 -10.34 8.53 22.05
CA THR A 197 -11.29 7.84 21.14
C THR A 197 -12.26 6.91 21.86
N ALA A 198 -12.03 6.63 23.14
CA ALA A 198 -12.92 5.85 24.00
C ALA A 198 -14.27 6.53 24.30
N LEU A 199 -14.45 7.80 23.89
CA LEU A 199 -15.72 8.50 23.90
C LEU A 199 -16.49 8.14 22.61
N ASP A 200 -17.36 7.12 22.69
CA ASP A 200 -18.35 6.72 21.67
C ASP A 200 -17.84 6.22 20.30
N VAL A 201 -16.94 5.21 20.28
CA VAL A 201 -16.73 4.40 19.07
C VAL A 201 -17.36 3.01 19.28
N PRO A 202 -18.46 2.65 18.58
CA PRO A 202 -18.95 1.27 18.61
C PRO A 202 -17.84 0.36 18.11
N ALA A 203 -17.61 -0.76 18.83
CA ALA A 203 -16.56 -1.70 18.50
C ALA A 203 -16.56 -2.01 17.00
N PRO A 204 -15.41 -1.90 16.30
CA PRO A 204 -15.36 -2.21 14.89
C PRO A 204 -15.90 -3.63 14.68
N PRO A 205 -16.74 -3.87 13.66
CA PRO A 205 -17.17 -5.22 13.35
C PRO A 205 -15.91 -6.08 13.19
N PRO A 206 -15.90 -7.32 13.72
CA PRO A 206 -14.71 -8.16 13.72
C PRO A 206 -14.12 -8.19 12.30
N THR A 207 -12.88 -7.70 12.17
CA THR A 207 -12.15 -7.71 10.90
C THR A 207 -12.05 -9.15 10.46
N ARG A 208 -12.86 -9.55 9.47
CA ARG A 208 -12.68 -10.83 8.80
C ARG A 208 -11.36 -10.73 8.04
N SER A 209 -10.27 -11.14 8.68
CA SER A 209 -9.05 -11.51 7.96
C SER A 209 -9.42 -12.66 7.04
N ARG A 210 -9.77 -12.33 5.80
CA ARG A 210 -9.72 -13.25 4.68
C ARG A 210 -8.47 -12.88 3.87
N LEU A 211 -7.30 -13.18 4.41
CA LEU A 211 -6.43 -13.94 3.54
C LEU A 211 -7.21 -15.23 3.28
N PRO A 212 -7.49 -15.62 2.03
CA PRO A 212 -7.97 -16.97 1.78
C PRO A 212 -6.88 -17.89 2.33
N THR A 213 -7.07 -18.42 3.54
CA THR A 213 -6.31 -19.58 3.98
C THR A 213 -6.70 -20.64 2.97
N ASP A 214 -5.78 -21.00 2.07
CA ASP A 214 -6.00 -22.11 1.17
C ASP A 214 -6.40 -23.30 2.05
N PRO A 215 -7.66 -23.78 1.99
CA PRO A 215 -8.15 -24.79 2.90
C PRO A 215 -7.42 -26.12 2.70
N LEU A 216 -6.66 -26.26 1.61
CA LEU A 216 -5.87 -27.44 1.30
C LEU A 216 -4.39 -27.30 1.73
N LEU A 217 -3.96 -26.15 2.25
CA LEU A 217 -2.56 -25.93 2.61
C LEU A 217 -2.01 -26.98 3.60
N PRO A 218 -2.71 -27.33 4.71
CA PRO A 218 -2.21 -28.37 5.62
C PRO A 218 -2.06 -29.73 4.93
N LEU A 219 -3.00 -30.07 4.04
CA LEU A 219 -3.00 -31.34 3.30
C LEU A 219 -1.94 -31.38 2.19
N ARG A 220 -1.63 -30.23 1.56
CA ARG A 220 -0.53 -30.08 0.61
C ARG A 220 0.82 -30.24 1.30
N GLU A 221 0.99 -29.63 2.48
CA GLU A 221 2.20 -29.78 3.30
C GLU A 221 2.39 -31.23 3.79
N TRP A 222 1.30 -31.89 4.20
CA TRP A 222 1.31 -33.32 4.53
C TRP A 222 1.70 -34.19 3.33
N ARG A 223 1.14 -33.92 2.15
CA ARG A 223 1.51 -34.64 0.91
C ARG A 223 2.98 -34.45 0.57
N ALA A 224 3.49 -33.22 0.66
CA ALA A 224 4.89 -32.90 0.42
C ALA A 224 5.83 -33.60 1.41
N ALA A 225 5.43 -33.75 2.67
CA ALA A 225 6.19 -34.51 3.66
C ALA A 225 6.27 -36.01 3.29
N ILE A 226 5.16 -36.61 2.85
CA ILE A 226 5.12 -38.02 2.42
C ILE A 226 5.94 -38.23 1.15
N ALA A 227 5.80 -37.34 0.17
CA ALA A 227 6.56 -37.36 -1.09
C ALA A 227 8.07 -37.36 -0.83
N ARG A 228 8.52 -36.52 0.12
CA ARG A 228 9.91 -36.42 0.54
C ARG A 228 10.44 -37.69 1.19
N VAL A 229 9.65 -38.31 2.08
CA VAL A 229 10.04 -39.55 2.79
C VAL A 229 10.04 -40.76 1.85
N SER A 230 9.11 -40.81 0.90
CA SER A 230 8.97 -41.91 -0.06
C SER A 230 9.85 -41.77 -1.31
N GLY A 231 10.47 -40.61 -1.52
CA GLY A 231 11.27 -40.32 -2.72
C GLY A 231 10.42 -40.24 -4.00
N GLN A 232 9.13 -39.92 -3.88
CA GLN A 232 8.19 -39.84 -4.99
C GLN A 232 7.75 -38.39 -5.26
N PRO A 233 7.37 -38.03 -6.50
CA PRO A 233 6.75 -36.74 -6.79
C PRO A 233 5.44 -36.55 -6.00
N GLU A 234 5.12 -35.32 -5.59
CA GLU A 234 3.93 -35.05 -4.77
C GLU A 234 2.62 -35.55 -5.39
N LEU A 235 2.45 -35.33 -6.69
CA LEU A 235 1.26 -35.79 -7.42
C LEU A 235 1.15 -37.32 -7.52
N ALA A 236 2.27 -38.04 -7.36
CA ALA A 236 2.27 -39.50 -7.30
C ALA A 236 1.78 -40.03 -5.95
N VAL A 237 1.90 -39.23 -4.88
CA VAL A 237 1.32 -39.55 -3.57
C VAL A 237 -0.21 -39.44 -3.61
N CYS A 238 -0.72 -38.30 -4.09
CA CYS A 238 -2.14 -38.15 -4.43
C CYS A 238 -2.41 -36.84 -5.19
N SER A 239 -3.47 -36.82 -5.99
CA SER A 239 -3.89 -35.61 -6.73
C SER A 239 -4.57 -34.58 -5.82
N ASP A 240 -4.62 -33.32 -6.26
CA ASP A 240 -5.37 -32.25 -5.58
C ASP A 240 -6.86 -32.56 -5.45
N ARG A 241 -7.42 -33.40 -6.34
CA ARG A 241 -8.80 -33.90 -6.23
C ARG A 241 -9.00 -34.77 -4.99
N VAL A 242 -8.00 -35.59 -4.65
CA VAL A 242 -8.05 -36.44 -3.45
C VAL A 242 -7.85 -35.61 -2.19
N LEU A 243 -6.92 -34.64 -2.19
CA LEU A 243 -6.77 -33.71 -1.06
C LEU A 243 -8.08 -32.96 -0.77
N ARG A 244 -8.79 -32.51 -1.80
CA ARG A 244 -10.10 -31.87 -1.65
C ARG A 244 -11.14 -32.81 -1.04
N SER A 245 -11.18 -34.07 -1.48
CA SER A 245 -12.07 -35.08 -0.88
C SER A 245 -11.74 -35.37 0.59
N LEU A 246 -10.47 -35.35 0.98
CA LEU A 246 -10.05 -35.52 2.39
C LEU A 246 -10.42 -34.31 3.24
N ALA A 247 -10.33 -33.10 2.69
CA ALA A 247 -10.76 -31.86 3.36
C ALA A 247 -12.28 -31.80 3.54
N GLU A 248 -13.04 -32.20 2.52
CA GLU A 248 -14.51 -32.20 2.54
C GLU A 248 -15.09 -33.29 3.45
N THR A 249 -14.44 -34.44 3.52
CA THR A 249 -14.90 -35.57 4.34
C THR A 249 -13.69 -36.33 4.89
N PRO A 250 -13.27 -36.07 6.13
CA PRO A 250 -12.13 -36.77 6.72
C PRO A 250 -12.42 -38.29 6.81
N PRO A 251 -11.46 -39.15 6.45
CA PRO A 251 -11.63 -40.60 6.49
C PRO A 251 -11.80 -41.08 7.93
N ALA A 252 -12.79 -41.95 8.16
CA ALA A 252 -13.07 -42.50 9.49
C ALA A 252 -11.95 -43.45 9.98
N ASP A 253 -11.41 -44.26 9.07
CA ASP A 253 -10.44 -45.31 9.37
C ASP A 253 -9.31 -45.37 8.32
N ALA A 254 -8.32 -46.24 8.59
CA ALA A 254 -7.20 -46.46 7.68
C ALA A 254 -7.64 -47.13 6.37
N ALA A 255 -8.68 -47.97 6.40
CA ALA A 255 -9.24 -48.64 5.23
C ALA A 255 -9.83 -47.64 4.23
N GLU A 256 -10.56 -46.63 4.71
CA GLU A 256 -11.14 -45.57 3.90
C GLU A 256 -10.06 -44.64 3.31
N LEU A 257 -9.05 -44.29 4.10
CA LEU A 257 -7.90 -43.53 3.60
C LEU A 257 -7.14 -44.30 2.51
N ALA A 258 -6.94 -45.61 2.69
CA ALA A 258 -6.33 -46.50 1.72
C ALA A 258 -7.09 -46.55 0.40
N ARG A 259 -8.43 -46.69 0.44
CA ARG A 259 -9.28 -46.67 -0.76
C ARG A 259 -9.14 -45.37 -1.56
N ARG A 260 -9.13 -44.22 -0.87
CA ARG A 260 -9.06 -42.90 -1.53
C ARG A 260 -7.69 -42.58 -2.13
N LEU A 261 -6.62 -43.09 -1.52
CA LEU A 261 -5.24 -42.92 -1.99
C LEU A 261 -4.81 -44.01 -2.98
N GLY A 262 -5.56 -45.11 -3.10
CA GLY A 262 -5.17 -46.26 -3.92
C GLY A 262 -3.97 -47.04 -3.35
N ILE A 263 -3.81 -47.05 -2.01
CA ILE A 263 -2.70 -47.72 -1.31
C ILE A 263 -3.21 -48.83 -0.38
N THR A 264 -2.30 -49.64 0.16
CA THR A 264 -2.66 -50.66 1.15
C THR A 264 -3.09 -50.05 2.49
N GLU A 265 -3.99 -50.71 3.20
CA GLU A 265 -4.47 -50.29 4.53
C GLU A 265 -3.33 -50.13 5.56
N THR A 266 -2.34 -51.02 5.52
CA THR A 266 -1.14 -50.93 6.39
C THR A 266 -0.31 -49.68 6.12
N ALA A 267 -0.23 -49.23 4.86
CA ALA A 267 0.44 -48.00 4.50
C ALA A 267 -0.36 -46.78 4.96
N ALA A 268 -1.68 -46.78 4.75
CA ALA A 268 -2.58 -45.71 5.19
C ALA A 268 -2.57 -45.53 6.71
N ALA A 269 -2.48 -46.61 7.48
CA ALA A 269 -2.40 -46.56 8.94
C ALA A 269 -1.17 -45.77 9.45
N ARG A 270 -0.05 -45.83 8.72
CA ARG A 270 1.20 -45.10 9.05
C ARG A 270 1.14 -43.60 8.72
N LEU A 271 0.19 -43.19 7.87
CA LEU A 271 0.03 -41.81 7.43
C LEU A 271 -0.95 -41.02 8.30
N ARG A 272 -1.56 -41.66 9.30
CA ARG A 272 -2.38 -41.01 10.32
C ARG A 272 -1.52 -40.45 11.47
N PRO A 273 -1.97 -39.38 12.13
CA PRO A 273 -3.18 -38.60 11.86
C PRO A 273 -3.01 -37.62 10.68
N LEU A 274 -4.12 -37.30 10.00
CA LEU A 274 -4.15 -36.22 9.01
C LEU A 274 -4.05 -34.87 9.74
N PRO A 275 -3.44 -33.84 9.12
CA PRO A 275 -3.44 -32.50 9.67
C PRO A 275 -4.87 -31.94 9.72
N THR A 276 -5.17 -31.22 10.79
CA THR A 276 -6.43 -30.49 11.00
C THR A 276 -6.41 -29.12 10.36
#